data_AF-A0A2M8JU99-F1
#
_entry.id   AF-A0A2M8JU99-F1
#
_cell.length_a   1.000
_cell.length_b   1.000
_cell.length_c   1.000
_cell.angle_alpha   90.00
_cell.angle_beta   90.00
_cell.angle_gamma   90.00
#
_symmetry.space_group_name_H-M   'P 1'
#
loop_
_entity.id
_entity.type
_entity.pdbx_description
1 polymer ?
#
loop_
_entity_poly.entity_id
_entity_poly.type
_entity_poly.pdbx_seq_one_letter_code
_entity_poly.pdbx_strand_id
1 'polypeptide(L)'
;MRAIVYFGLLISSVSCTALENKQSESKIDTVLIKAPSVSEERELPSKKPIATFSVPIDDGMGNANNWKFGVNIYETSKTFEYKVHIQYKEIRATEMITIPNFGIDPVVTIKPGKSSLDCIIGFNDSNGLFKEYIQVNVKNEQLKFKKINSYAVRAYQRKLN
;
A
#
# COMPACT_ATOMS: atom_id res chain seq x y z
N MET A 1 19.64 -78.94 26.84
CA MET A 1 18.79 -77.99 26.09
C MET A 1 18.13 -77.10 27.14
N ARG A 2 18.49 -75.81 27.25
CA ARG A 2 17.93 -74.64 26.53
C ARG A 2 16.39 -74.59 26.68
N ALA A 3 15.74 -73.60 27.29
CA ALA A 3 16.17 -72.39 28.02
C ALA A 3 15.07 -71.99 29.06
N ILE A 4 15.21 -71.21 30.14
CA ILE A 4 16.11 -70.10 30.56
C ILE A 4 15.69 -68.75 29.93
N VAL A 5 15.35 -67.65 30.65
CA VAL A 5 15.22 -67.34 32.10
C VAL A 5 14.46 -66.00 32.31
N TYR A 6 13.97 -65.70 33.54
CA TYR A 6 14.20 -64.36 34.14
C TYR A 6 13.26 -63.18 33.83
N PHE A 7 12.11 -63.07 34.51
CA PHE A 7 11.50 -61.77 34.82
C PHE A 7 12.44 -60.97 35.75
N GLY A 8 12.89 -59.77 35.37
CA GLY A 8 13.89 -59.01 36.13
C GLY A 8 13.91 -57.52 35.79
N LEU A 9 13.32 -56.71 36.68
CA LEU A 9 13.25 -55.26 36.58
C LEU A 9 14.57 -54.61 37.02
N LEU A 10 15.17 -53.73 36.21
CA LEU A 10 16.17 -52.78 36.70
C LEU A 10 16.09 -51.43 35.97
N ILE A 11 16.19 -50.36 36.75
CA ILE A 11 16.01 -48.97 36.37
C ILE A 11 17.37 -48.34 36.07
N SER A 12 17.48 -47.57 34.97
CA SER A 12 18.61 -46.68 34.71
C SER A 12 18.11 -45.35 34.09
N SER A 13 17.96 -44.34 34.93
CA SER A 13 17.60 -42.98 34.53
C SER A 13 18.77 -42.27 33.85
N VAL A 14 18.60 -41.84 32.60
CA VAL A 14 19.57 -40.96 31.91
C VAL A 14 19.23 -39.51 32.23
N SER A 15 19.87 -38.96 33.27
CA SER A 15 19.83 -37.53 33.56
C SER A 15 20.71 -36.78 32.57
N CYS A 16 20.12 -36.03 31.65
CA CYS A 16 20.85 -35.08 30.82
C CYS A 16 21.03 -33.77 31.59
N THR A 17 22.27 -33.32 31.79
CA THR A 17 22.57 -32.11 32.55
C THR A 17 22.17 -30.87 31.77
N ALA A 18 21.21 -30.11 32.31
CA ALA A 18 20.87 -28.79 31.79
C ALA A 18 22.03 -27.81 32.05
N LEU A 19 22.66 -27.33 30.98
CA LEU A 19 23.61 -26.22 31.04
C LEU A 19 22.83 -24.92 31.23
N GLU A 20 22.88 -24.33 32.43
CA GLU A 20 22.43 -22.96 32.66
C GLU A 20 23.33 -21.97 31.89
N ASN A 21 22.97 -21.67 30.65
CA ASN A 21 23.48 -20.47 29.99
C ASN A 21 22.84 -19.24 30.64
N LYS A 22 23.53 -18.67 31.64
CA LYS A 22 23.25 -17.33 32.16
C LYS A 22 23.60 -16.28 31.10
N GLN A 23 22.72 -16.15 30.11
CA GLN A 23 22.81 -15.07 29.15
C GLN A 23 22.32 -13.79 29.84
N SER A 24 23.28 -12.93 30.21
CA SER A 24 22.99 -11.62 30.78
C SER A 24 22.13 -10.83 29.80
N GLU A 25 20.93 -10.47 30.25
CA GLU A 25 19.98 -9.66 29.49
C GLU A 25 20.50 -8.22 29.43
N SER A 26 21.34 -7.92 28.44
CA SER A 26 21.75 -6.55 28.17
C SER A 26 20.52 -5.76 27.72
N LYS A 27 20.12 -4.77 28.53
CA LYS A 27 19.11 -3.80 28.12
C LYS A 27 19.56 -3.16 26.81
N ILE A 28 18.84 -3.45 25.74
CA ILE A 28 19.05 -2.82 24.44
C ILE A 28 18.44 -1.43 24.55
N ASP A 29 19.29 -0.43 24.84
CA ASP A 29 18.93 0.99 24.72
C ASP A 29 18.62 1.30 23.25
N THR A 30 17.36 1.05 22.92
CA THR A 30 16.81 1.25 21.59
C THR A 30 16.64 2.75 21.41
N VAL A 31 17.62 3.38 20.76
CA VAL A 31 17.50 4.77 20.31
C VAL A 31 16.41 4.81 19.24
N LEU A 32 15.18 5.04 19.70
CA LEU A 32 14.02 5.23 18.85
C LEU A 32 14.20 6.56 18.11
N ILE A 33 14.81 6.50 16.93
CA ILE A 33 14.81 7.61 15.98
C ILE A 33 13.35 7.78 15.53
N LYS A 34 12.60 8.59 16.28
CA LYS A 34 11.23 8.96 15.96
C LYS A 34 11.26 9.82 14.71
N ALA A 35 11.17 9.16 13.55
CA ALA A 35 10.87 9.83 12.30
C ALA A 35 9.63 10.72 12.48
N PRO A 36 9.54 11.87 11.78
CA PRO A 36 8.38 12.75 11.89
C PRO A 36 7.10 11.94 11.61
N SER A 37 6.28 11.78 12.64
CA SER A 37 5.08 10.96 12.59
C SER A 37 3.95 11.77 11.96
N VAL A 38 3.77 11.61 10.66
CA VAL A 38 2.58 12.09 9.94
C VAL A 38 1.34 11.47 10.59
N SER A 39 0.34 12.30 10.89
CA SER A 39 -0.91 11.85 11.48
C SER A 39 -1.62 10.85 10.56
N GLU A 40 -2.16 9.77 11.12
CA GLU A 40 -3.00 8.84 10.36
C GLU A 40 -4.35 9.46 9.96
N GLU A 41 -4.79 10.47 10.72
CA GLU A 41 -6.02 11.25 10.46
C GLU A 41 -5.69 12.65 9.92
N ARG A 42 -6.42 13.05 8.88
CA ARG A 42 -6.36 14.38 8.25
C ARG A 42 -7.46 15.26 8.84
N GLU A 43 -7.07 16.34 9.53
CA GLU A 43 -8.01 17.23 10.23
C GLU A 43 -9.05 17.89 9.31
N LEU A 44 -8.61 18.38 8.13
CA LEU A 44 -9.43 19.17 7.22
C LEU A 44 -9.32 18.66 5.76
N PRO A 45 -9.94 17.52 5.41
CA PRO A 45 -9.96 17.02 4.04
C PRO A 45 -10.64 17.99 3.07
N SER A 46 -10.00 18.21 1.92
CA SER A 46 -10.53 19.03 0.84
C SER A 46 -11.85 18.48 0.31
N LYS A 47 -12.89 19.33 0.31
CA LYS A 47 -14.19 19.05 -0.33
C LYS A 47 -14.12 19.13 -1.87
N LYS A 48 -13.05 19.71 -2.42
CA LYS A 48 -12.77 19.78 -3.86
C LYS A 48 -11.79 18.68 -4.26
N PRO A 49 -11.80 18.20 -5.52
CA PRO A 49 -10.78 17.25 -5.96
C PRO A 49 -9.38 17.89 -5.87
N ILE A 50 -8.43 17.14 -5.33
CA ILE A 50 -7.01 17.56 -5.23
C ILE A 50 -6.25 17.31 -6.52
N ALA A 51 -6.75 16.40 -7.38
CA ALA A 51 -6.25 16.17 -8.72
C ALA A 51 -7.41 15.79 -9.65
N THR A 52 -7.38 16.31 -10.86
CA THR A 52 -8.39 16.08 -11.91
C THR A 52 -7.69 15.81 -13.25
N PHE A 53 -8.17 14.79 -13.95
CA PHE A 53 -7.91 14.55 -15.37
C PHE A 53 -9.26 14.48 -16.08
N SER A 54 -9.39 15.12 -17.24
CA SER A 54 -10.65 15.14 -17.99
C SER A 54 -10.39 15.35 -19.48
N VAL A 55 -10.94 14.47 -20.31
CA VAL A 55 -10.86 14.54 -21.78
C VAL A 55 -12.28 14.36 -22.34
N PRO A 56 -12.77 15.25 -23.22
CA PRO A 56 -14.06 15.07 -23.87
C PRO A 56 -14.07 13.84 -24.78
N ILE A 57 -15.24 13.23 -24.94
CA ILE A 57 -15.46 12.09 -25.84
C ILE A 57 -16.47 12.53 -26.89
N ASP A 58 -16.05 12.47 -28.16
CA ASP A 58 -16.95 12.67 -29.29
C ASP A 58 -18.05 11.61 -29.29
N ASP A 59 -19.30 12.08 -29.43
CA ASP A 59 -20.50 11.26 -29.49
C ASP A 59 -21.03 11.10 -30.93
N GLY A 60 -20.36 11.68 -31.92
CA GLY A 60 -20.79 11.71 -33.31
C GLY A 60 -22.00 12.63 -33.58
N MET A 61 -22.45 13.37 -32.56
CA MET A 61 -23.59 14.30 -32.59
C MET A 61 -23.16 15.70 -32.12
N GLY A 62 -21.90 16.06 -32.35
CA GLY A 62 -21.36 17.39 -32.00
C GLY A 62 -21.11 17.59 -30.50
N ASN A 63 -20.92 16.52 -29.72
CA ASN A 63 -20.77 16.51 -28.27
C ASN A 63 -22.02 16.95 -27.49
N ALA A 64 -23.22 16.80 -28.06
CA ALA A 64 -24.49 17.13 -27.42
C ALA A 64 -24.66 16.44 -26.04
N ASN A 65 -24.14 15.23 -25.88
CA ASN A 65 -24.21 14.47 -24.63
C ASN A 65 -23.18 14.91 -23.56
N ASN A 66 -22.24 15.81 -23.91
CA ASN A 66 -21.15 16.28 -23.05
C ASN A 66 -20.36 15.12 -22.40
N TRP A 67 -20.19 14.02 -23.13
CA TRP A 67 -19.48 12.85 -22.65
C TRP A 67 -18.00 13.14 -22.44
N LYS A 68 -17.42 12.47 -21.45
CA LYS A 68 -16.00 12.61 -21.09
C LYS A 68 -15.45 11.33 -20.48
N PHE A 69 -14.14 11.18 -20.59
CA PHE A 69 -13.35 10.36 -19.68
C PHE A 69 -12.78 11.28 -18.61
N GLY A 70 -13.14 11.06 -17.36
CA GLY A 70 -12.76 11.93 -16.24
C GLY A 70 -12.35 11.13 -15.01
N VAL A 71 -11.31 11.58 -14.33
CA VAL A 71 -10.81 11.01 -13.08
C VAL A 71 -10.59 12.16 -12.10
N ASN A 72 -11.21 12.08 -10.92
CA ASN A 72 -11.10 13.06 -9.84
C ASN A 72 -10.69 12.36 -8.55
N ILE A 73 -9.67 12.88 -7.87
CA ILE A 73 -9.19 12.35 -6.59
C ILE A 73 -9.58 13.30 -5.47
N TYR A 74 -10.16 12.75 -4.41
CA TYR A 74 -10.59 13.45 -3.21
C TYR A 74 -9.89 12.87 -1.98
N GLU A 75 -9.59 13.73 -1.02
CA GLU A 75 -9.08 13.34 0.29
C GLU A 75 -10.18 12.69 1.13
N THR A 76 -9.79 11.82 2.06
CA THR A 76 -10.65 11.39 3.17
C THR A 76 -10.10 11.86 4.51
N SER A 77 -10.82 11.57 5.60
CA SER A 77 -10.35 11.80 6.97
C SER A 77 -9.13 10.97 7.34
N LYS A 78 -8.74 9.95 6.56
CA LYS A 78 -7.46 9.25 6.75
C LYS A 78 -6.42 9.85 5.82
N THR A 79 -5.26 10.24 6.35
CA THR A 79 -4.20 10.93 5.58
C THR A 79 -3.76 10.13 4.36
N PHE A 80 -3.65 8.81 4.50
CA PHE A 80 -3.13 7.89 3.50
C PHE A 80 -4.18 7.28 2.57
N GLU A 81 -5.46 7.62 2.74
CA GLU A 81 -6.57 7.06 1.97
C GLU A 81 -7.23 8.15 1.11
N TYR A 82 -7.55 7.80 -0.13
CA TYR A 82 -8.15 8.72 -1.10
C TYR A 82 -9.30 8.05 -1.85
N LYS A 83 -10.30 8.85 -2.20
CA LYS A 83 -11.45 8.42 -3.00
C LYS A 83 -11.27 8.90 -4.44
N VAL A 84 -11.37 7.98 -5.39
CA VAL A 84 -11.26 8.26 -6.82
C VAL A 84 -12.64 8.14 -7.44
N HIS A 85 -13.16 9.23 -8.00
CA HIS A 85 -14.36 9.21 -8.84
C HIS A 85 -13.96 9.17 -10.30
N ILE A 86 -14.51 8.21 -11.04
CA ILE A 86 -14.20 7.96 -12.45
C ILE A 86 -15.50 8.07 -13.25
N GLN A 87 -15.42 8.72 -14.41
CA GLN A 87 -16.50 8.79 -15.40
C GLN A 87 -15.97 8.36 -16.77
N TYR A 88 -16.74 7.55 -17.49
CA TYR A 88 -16.56 7.29 -18.91
C TYR A 88 -17.94 7.28 -19.59
N LYS A 89 -18.23 8.29 -20.43
CA LYS A 89 -19.57 8.56 -20.95
C LYS A 89 -20.58 8.64 -19.79
N GLU A 90 -21.54 7.72 -19.72
CA GLU A 90 -22.52 7.60 -18.64
C GLU A 90 -22.06 6.72 -17.47
N ILE A 91 -21.07 5.84 -17.70
CA ILE A 91 -20.52 4.93 -16.69
C ILE A 91 -19.81 5.76 -15.63
N ARG A 92 -20.12 5.48 -14.36
CA ARG A 92 -19.49 6.10 -13.19
C ARG A 92 -19.00 5.00 -12.25
N ALA A 93 -17.80 5.16 -11.73
CA ALA A 93 -17.20 4.26 -10.74
C ALA A 93 -16.55 5.06 -9.61
N THR A 94 -16.53 4.49 -8.41
CA THR A 94 -15.88 5.07 -7.23
C THR A 94 -14.97 4.02 -6.61
N GLU A 95 -13.68 4.34 -6.55
CA GLU A 95 -12.64 3.45 -6.03
C GLU A 95 -11.95 4.10 -4.82
N MET A 96 -11.38 3.26 -3.96
CA MET A 96 -10.56 3.70 -2.82
C MET A 96 -9.11 3.30 -3.04
N ILE A 97 -8.19 4.23 -2.79
CA ILE A 97 -6.74 3.97 -2.91
C ILE A 97 -6.04 4.31 -1.60
N THR A 98 -5.07 3.47 -1.24
CA THR A 98 -4.22 3.67 -0.06
C THR A 98 -2.78 3.84 -0.50
N ILE A 99 -2.13 4.90 -0.03
CA ILE A 99 -0.72 5.22 -0.23
C ILE A 99 0.06 4.76 1.00
N PRO A 100 1.21 4.07 0.90
CA PRO A 100 1.99 3.72 2.08
C PRO A 100 2.49 4.97 2.84
N ASN A 101 2.56 4.89 4.17
CA ASN A 101 3.09 5.97 4.99
C ASN A 101 4.62 6.04 4.93
N PHE A 102 5.16 6.90 4.07
CA PHE A 102 6.61 7.12 3.93
C PHE A 102 7.20 8.11 4.95
N GLY A 103 6.45 8.48 6.00
CA GLY A 103 6.88 9.52 6.97
C GLY A 103 6.81 10.95 6.41
N ILE A 104 6.09 11.15 5.30
CA ILE A 104 5.79 12.44 4.69
C ILE A 104 4.32 12.50 4.25
N ASP A 105 3.75 13.70 4.17
CA ASP A 105 2.38 13.88 3.67
C ASP A 105 2.27 13.42 2.20
N PRO A 106 1.32 12.53 1.86
CA PRO A 106 1.19 12.00 0.52
C PRO A 106 0.70 13.06 -0.48
N VAL A 107 1.57 13.45 -1.41
CA VAL A 107 1.21 14.33 -2.54
C VAL A 107 0.77 13.47 -3.73
N VAL A 108 -0.55 13.24 -3.85
CA VAL A 108 -1.17 12.44 -4.91
C VAL A 108 -1.49 13.30 -6.13
N THR A 109 -1.14 12.84 -7.33
CA THR A 109 -1.36 13.53 -8.61
C THR A 109 -1.76 12.56 -9.72
N ILE A 110 -2.28 13.11 -10.83
CA ILE A 110 -2.62 12.35 -12.04
C ILE A 110 -1.74 12.85 -13.19
N LYS A 111 -1.21 11.94 -14.01
CA LYS A 111 -0.52 12.26 -15.27
C LYS A 111 -1.23 11.60 -16.46
N PRO A 112 -1.16 12.21 -17.67
CA PRO A 112 -1.61 11.53 -18.90
C PRO A 112 -0.87 10.20 -19.10
N GLY A 113 -1.59 9.22 -19.65
CA GLY A 113 -1.04 7.92 -20.02
C GLY A 113 -0.57 7.87 -21.47
N LYS A 114 -0.63 6.68 -22.09
CA LYS A 114 -0.16 6.44 -23.47
C LYS A 114 -1.18 6.83 -24.55
N SER A 115 -2.42 7.09 -24.17
CA SER A 115 -3.50 7.50 -25.08
C SER A 115 -4.40 8.55 -24.41
N SER A 116 -5.31 9.16 -25.16
CA SER A 116 -6.26 10.16 -24.66
C SER A 116 -7.21 9.63 -23.58
N LEU A 117 -7.51 8.32 -23.59
CA LEU A 117 -8.36 7.64 -22.61
C LEU A 117 -7.55 6.79 -21.62
N ASP A 118 -6.36 7.26 -21.26
CA ASP A 118 -5.43 6.61 -20.34
C ASP A 118 -4.80 7.67 -19.42
N CYS A 119 -4.77 7.42 -18.11
CA CYS A 119 -4.09 8.27 -17.14
C CYS A 119 -3.51 7.44 -15.98
N ILE A 120 -2.42 7.94 -15.40
CA ILE A 120 -1.72 7.31 -14.30
C ILE A 120 -1.93 8.14 -13.04
N ILE A 121 -2.56 7.54 -12.04
CA ILE A 121 -2.59 8.02 -10.67
C ILE A 121 -1.28 7.60 -10.00
N GLY A 122 -0.62 8.55 -9.34
CA GLY A 122 0.61 8.31 -8.60
C GLY A 122 0.80 9.31 -7.47
N PHE A 123 1.92 9.17 -6.76
CA PHE A 123 2.25 10.02 -5.61
C PHE A 123 3.75 10.33 -5.61
N ASN A 124 4.16 11.42 -4.97
CA ASN A 124 5.59 11.72 -4.84
C ASN A 124 6.22 10.93 -3.67
N ASP A 125 7.44 10.42 -3.86
CA ASP A 125 8.24 9.89 -2.75
C ASP A 125 8.88 11.02 -1.91
N SER A 126 9.65 10.63 -0.88
CA SER A 126 10.38 11.56 -0.01
C SER A 126 11.41 12.44 -0.72
N ASN A 127 11.75 12.14 -1.98
CA ASN A 127 12.65 12.93 -2.82
C ASN A 127 11.88 13.79 -3.84
N GLY A 128 10.54 13.83 -3.77
CA GLY A 128 9.69 14.51 -4.74
C GLY A 128 9.50 13.75 -6.05
N LEU A 129 10.00 12.53 -6.19
CA LEU A 129 9.92 11.76 -7.43
C LEU A 129 8.55 11.08 -7.55
N PHE A 130 7.82 11.40 -8.62
CA PHE A 130 6.54 10.78 -8.93
C PHE A 130 6.67 9.26 -9.13
N LYS A 131 5.86 8.52 -8.37
CA LYS A 131 5.71 7.06 -8.43
C LYS A 131 4.36 6.71 -9.02
N GLU A 132 4.39 6.12 -10.21
CA GLU A 132 3.21 5.56 -10.87
C GLU A 132 2.58 4.47 -10.01
N TYR A 133 1.29 4.54 -9.68
CA TYR A 133 0.67 3.56 -8.79
C TYR A 133 -0.47 2.79 -9.45
N ILE A 134 -1.44 3.50 -10.02
CA ILE A 134 -2.65 2.94 -10.61
C ILE A 134 -2.85 3.54 -12.00
N GLN A 135 -3.09 2.69 -12.98
CA GLN A 135 -3.54 3.09 -14.30
C GLN A 135 -5.06 3.06 -14.34
N VAL A 136 -5.67 4.14 -14.82
CA VAL A 136 -7.08 4.21 -15.19
C VAL A 136 -7.14 4.40 -16.69
N ASN A 137 -7.70 3.44 -17.42
CA ASN A 137 -7.84 3.53 -18.86
C ASN A 137 -9.14 2.96 -19.40
N VAL A 138 -9.43 3.28 -20.65
CA VAL A 138 -10.52 2.68 -21.41
C VAL A 138 -9.93 1.94 -22.60
N LYS A 139 -10.31 0.66 -22.75
CA LYS A 139 -9.95 -0.14 -23.92
C LYS A 139 -11.14 -1.00 -24.35
N ASN A 140 -11.52 -0.90 -25.62
CA ASN A 140 -12.67 -1.59 -26.20
C ASN A 140 -13.97 -1.28 -25.42
N GLU A 141 -14.29 0.01 -25.24
CA GLU A 141 -15.43 0.53 -24.43
C GLU A 141 -15.41 0.14 -22.93
N GLN A 142 -14.46 -0.67 -22.46
CA GLN A 142 -14.36 -1.10 -21.07
C GLN A 142 -13.44 -0.17 -20.28
N LEU A 143 -13.99 0.45 -19.23
CA LEU A 143 -13.23 1.12 -18.19
C LEU A 143 -12.45 0.09 -17.34
N LYS A 144 -11.17 0.37 -17.08
CA LYS A 144 -10.29 -0.48 -16.26
C LYS A 144 -9.55 0.37 -15.23
N PHE A 145 -9.61 -0.07 -13.98
CA PHE A 145 -8.86 0.47 -12.86
C PHE A 145 -7.84 -0.59 -12.43
N LYS A 146 -6.55 -0.33 -12.64
CA LYS A 146 -5.49 -1.34 -12.46
C LYS A 146 -4.34 -0.79 -11.64
N LYS A 147 -4.06 -1.40 -10.49
CA LYS A 147 -2.79 -1.23 -9.78
C LYS A 147 -1.64 -1.77 -10.65
N ILE A 148 -0.71 -0.90 -11.01
CA ILE A 148 0.43 -1.22 -11.91
C ILE A 148 1.74 -1.42 -11.14
N ASN A 149 1.91 -0.73 -10.01
CA ASN A 149 3.05 -0.93 -9.10
C ASN A 149 2.55 -1.14 -7.67
N SER A 150 3.38 -1.74 -6.82
CA SER A 150 3.13 -1.82 -5.38
C SER A 150 4.35 -1.33 -4.62
N TYR A 151 4.11 -0.51 -3.60
CA TYR A 151 5.14 0.10 -2.78
C TYR A 151 4.93 -0.29 -1.32
N ALA A 152 6.02 -0.42 -0.57
CA ALA A 152 6.02 -0.75 0.85
C ALA A 152 7.23 -0.11 1.53
N VAL A 153 7.07 0.21 2.82
CA VAL A 153 8.16 0.72 3.66
C VAL A 153 8.95 -0.45 4.22
N ARG A 154 10.29 -0.37 4.22
CA ARG A 154 11.16 -1.35 4.86
C ARG A 154 11.79 -0.73 6.11
N ALA A 155 11.50 -1.29 7.28
CA ALA A 155 12.21 -0.96 8.51
C ALA A 155 13.54 -1.75 8.57
N TYR A 156 14.67 -1.04 8.63
CA TYR A 156 15.97 -1.66 8.85
C TYR A 156 16.29 -1.67 10.36
N GLN A 157 16.24 -2.85 10.96
CA GLN A 157 16.71 -3.07 12.33
C GLN A 157 18.24 -3.18 12.32
N ARG A 158 18.95 -2.05 12.48
CA ARG A 158 20.41 -2.07 12.63
C ARG A 158 20.76 -2.50 14.04
N LYS A 159 21.29 -3.72 14.18
CA LYS A 159 21.95 -4.14 15.43
C LYS A 159 23.15 -3.22 15.67
N LEU A 160 23.17 -2.53 16.81
CA LEU A 160 24.35 -1.87 17.32
C LEU A 160 25.30 -2.97 17.83
N ASN A 161 26.56 -2.92 17.40
CA ASN A 161 27.66 -3.71 17.95
C ASN A 161 28.36 -2.90 19.03
#